data_AF-A0A1W1V501-F1
#
_entry.id   AF-A0A1W1V501-F1
#
_cell.length_a   1.000
_cell.length_b   1.000
_cell.length_c   1.000
_cell.angle_alpha   90.00
_cell.angle_beta   90.00
_cell.angle_gamma   90.00
#
_symmetry.space_group_name_H-M   'P 1'
#
loop_
_entity.id
_entity.type
_entity.pdbx_description
1 polymer ?
#
loop_
_entity_poly.entity_id
_entity_poly.type
_entity_poly.pdbx_seq_one_letter_code
_entity_poly.pdbx_strand_id
1 'polypeptide(L)'
;MKFLPVLITLLLTPPALAAPGGRDVDTAATRAAQVLDGVLRNCPASFSAVGTAQKKCVGVSSSVEQARVRLGSVLGGELYGVWRSRDEQRSVYNWVKTPGGYVYLRLQPDPEGRAQTLAYLDLPPGSTAQSDTSGTPVGTAQGNGGAQTTPAPKSTPKPAPKPTPKPAATPSGSPAAQTPAPQGASAPQPTLAPVPFTRTLGVQSPRLNGADVRAVQNRLISLLRPRREGQGDGWYGPVTAKTVQDFQTANGLPATGRVNRITWNVLFSEGAKAFQARD
;
A
#
# COMPACT_ATOMS: atom_id res chain seq x y z
N MET A 1 50.25 -59.15 -25.19
CA MET A 1 48.86 -58.72 -24.94
C MET A 1 48.86 -57.77 -23.75
N LYS A 2 48.65 -56.47 -23.97
CA LYS A 2 48.66 -55.44 -22.91
C LYS A 2 47.45 -54.54 -23.16
N PHE A 3 46.35 -54.81 -22.45
CA PHE A 3 45.13 -54.02 -22.51
C PHE A 3 45.29 -52.79 -21.61
N LEU A 4 45.28 -51.60 -22.20
CA LEU A 4 45.21 -50.33 -21.49
C LEU A 4 43.73 -50.05 -21.17
N PRO A 5 43.35 -49.69 -19.93
CA PRO A 5 41.98 -49.32 -19.64
C PRO A 5 41.73 -47.89 -20.14
N VAL A 6 40.78 -47.75 -21.06
CA VAL A 6 40.27 -46.45 -21.50
C VAL A 6 39.39 -45.90 -20.38
N LEU A 7 39.93 -44.96 -19.61
CA LEU A 7 39.20 -44.19 -18.61
C LEU A 7 38.30 -43.18 -19.36
N ILE A 8 37.02 -43.53 -19.55
CA ILE A 8 36.00 -42.62 -20.08
C ILE A 8 35.65 -41.63 -18.98
N THR A 9 36.30 -40.46 -19.01
CA THR A 9 35.95 -39.33 -18.16
C THR A 9 34.65 -38.73 -18.67
N LEU A 10 33.52 -39.10 -18.07
CA LEU A 10 32.23 -38.47 -18.32
C LEU A 10 32.27 -37.04 -17.76
N LEU A 11 32.52 -36.06 -18.62
CA LEU A 11 32.39 -34.65 -18.29
C LEU A 11 30.91 -34.35 -18.00
N LEU A 12 30.51 -34.37 -16.72
CA LEU A 12 29.27 -33.71 -16.30
C LEU A 12 29.45 -32.22 -16.51
N THR A 13 28.97 -31.70 -17.64
CA THR A 13 28.71 -30.27 -17.77
C THR A 13 27.74 -29.87 -16.66
N PRO A 14 28.10 -28.90 -15.79
CA PRO A 14 27.13 -28.38 -14.84
C PRO A 14 25.94 -27.83 -15.65
N PRO A 15 24.69 -28.11 -15.25
CA PRO A 15 23.55 -27.48 -15.91
C PRO A 15 23.77 -25.98 -15.81
N ALA A 16 23.79 -25.30 -16.96
CA ALA A 16 23.73 -23.85 -16.99
C ALA A 16 22.54 -23.46 -16.09
N LEU A 17 22.79 -22.63 -15.07
CA LEU A 17 21.75 -22.07 -14.22
C LEU A 17 20.75 -21.37 -15.15
N ALA A 18 19.66 -22.07 -15.47
CA ALA A 18 18.63 -21.55 -16.36
C ALA A 18 18.05 -20.31 -15.70
N ALA A 19 17.95 -19.21 -16.45
CA ALA A 19 17.28 -18.00 -15.99
C ALA A 19 15.84 -18.33 -15.56
N PRO A 20 15.26 -17.60 -14.59
CA PRO A 20 13.94 -17.94 -14.08
C PRO A 20 12.92 -17.81 -15.21
N GLY A 21 12.06 -18.81 -15.34
CA GLY A 21 11.07 -18.92 -16.41
C GLY A 21 9.63 -18.95 -15.89
N GLY A 22 8.67 -19.12 -16.80
CA GLY A 22 7.24 -19.18 -16.43
C GLY A 22 6.93 -20.25 -15.38
N ARG A 23 7.60 -21.39 -15.44
CA ARG A 23 7.47 -22.48 -14.44
C ARG A 23 7.88 -22.05 -13.04
N ASP A 24 8.89 -21.21 -12.90
CA ASP A 24 9.31 -20.66 -11.61
C ASP A 24 8.24 -19.70 -11.07
N VAL A 25 7.64 -18.87 -11.94
CA VAL A 25 6.53 -17.98 -11.56
C VAL A 25 5.29 -18.78 -11.16
N ASP A 26 4.92 -19.83 -11.90
CA ASP A 26 3.81 -20.73 -11.57
C ASP A 26 4.02 -21.41 -10.21
N THR A 27 5.22 -21.92 -9.96
CA THR A 27 5.59 -22.58 -8.70
C THR A 27 5.52 -21.60 -7.53
N ALA A 28 6.13 -20.43 -7.68
CA ALA A 28 6.11 -19.39 -6.66
C ALA A 28 4.68 -18.88 -6.38
N ALA A 29 3.85 -18.74 -7.42
CA ALA A 29 2.47 -18.27 -7.27
C ALA A 29 1.58 -19.31 -6.59
N THR A 30 1.73 -20.59 -6.95
CA THR A 30 1.04 -21.70 -6.29
C THR A 30 1.42 -21.79 -4.82
N ARG A 31 2.72 -21.67 -4.53
CA ARG A 31 3.23 -21.67 -3.16
C ARG A 31 2.70 -20.48 -2.36
N ALA A 32 2.72 -19.27 -2.94
CA ALA A 32 2.17 -18.08 -2.29
C ALA A 32 0.67 -18.22 -2.02
N ALA A 33 -0.09 -18.80 -2.96
CA ALA A 33 -1.52 -19.08 -2.77
C ALA A 33 -1.75 -20.04 -1.60
N GLN A 34 -0.99 -21.14 -1.51
CA GLN A 34 -1.08 -22.09 -0.39
C GLN A 34 -0.73 -21.44 0.95
N VAL A 35 0.36 -20.68 1.02
CA VAL A 35 0.80 -20.03 2.26
C VAL A 35 -0.21 -19.00 2.74
N LEU A 36 -0.88 -18.30 1.83
CA LEU A 36 -1.80 -17.22 2.14
C LEU A 36 -3.26 -17.63 2.21
N ASP A 37 -3.58 -18.91 2.01
CA ASP A 37 -4.95 -19.39 1.74
C ASP A 37 -5.65 -18.55 0.65
N GLY A 38 -4.89 -18.19 -0.38
CA GLY A 38 -5.31 -17.34 -1.48
C GLY A 38 -5.80 -18.11 -2.70
N VAL A 39 -6.46 -17.41 -3.62
CA VAL A 39 -6.98 -17.97 -4.87
C VAL A 39 -6.17 -17.43 -6.04
N LEU A 40 -5.55 -18.32 -6.82
CA LEU A 40 -4.90 -17.97 -8.07
C LEU A 40 -5.96 -17.49 -9.07
N ARG A 41 -5.74 -16.34 -9.71
CA ARG A 41 -6.71 -15.72 -10.61
C ARG A 41 -6.02 -14.91 -11.70
N ASN A 42 -6.81 -14.50 -12.69
CA ASN A 42 -6.34 -13.53 -13.68
C ASN A 42 -5.91 -12.24 -13.00
N CYS A 43 -4.80 -11.67 -13.48
CA CYS A 43 -4.34 -10.39 -13.00
C CYS A 43 -5.35 -9.28 -13.35
N PRO A 44 -5.53 -8.29 -12.46
CA PRO A 44 -6.43 -7.17 -12.72
C PRO A 44 -6.15 -6.47 -14.05
N ALA A 45 -7.15 -5.82 -14.64
CA ALA A 45 -6.99 -5.15 -15.93
C ALA A 45 -5.88 -4.08 -15.93
N SER A 46 -5.65 -3.43 -14.78
CA SER A 46 -4.57 -2.47 -14.59
C SER A 46 -3.15 -3.06 -14.70
N PHE A 47 -3.03 -4.38 -14.65
CA PHE A 47 -1.77 -5.11 -14.84
C PHE A 47 -1.59 -5.66 -16.26
N SER A 48 -2.53 -5.40 -17.18
CA SER A 48 -2.41 -5.85 -18.58
C SER A 48 -1.12 -5.37 -19.24
N ALA A 49 -0.79 -4.09 -19.09
CA ALA A 49 0.43 -3.45 -19.59
C ALA A 49 1.63 -3.52 -18.61
N VAL A 50 1.48 -4.19 -17.47
CA VAL A 50 2.52 -4.30 -16.45
C VAL A 50 3.12 -5.70 -16.47
N GLY A 51 4.45 -5.75 -16.44
CA GLY A 51 5.20 -7.00 -16.33
C GLY A 51 5.15 -7.88 -17.57
N THR A 52 5.52 -9.15 -17.39
CA THR A 52 5.64 -10.11 -18.50
C THR A 52 4.31 -10.82 -18.79
N ALA A 53 4.29 -11.63 -19.84
CA ALA A 53 3.19 -12.54 -20.13
C ALA A 53 3.09 -13.70 -19.11
N GLN A 54 4.15 -13.96 -18.35
CA GLN A 54 4.24 -15.06 -17.38
C GLN A 54 3.71 -14.67 -15.99
N LYS A 55 3.35 -13.40 -15.78
CA LYS A 55 2.84 -12.91 -14.50
C LYS A 55 1.69 -13.75 -13.95
N LYS A 56 1.65 -13.85 -12.63
CA LYS A 56 0.57 -14.50 -11.88
C LYS A 56 0.06 -13.61 -10.76
N CYS A 57 -1.22 -13.79 -10.46
CA CYS A 57 -1.89 -13.04 -9.42
C CYS A 57 -2.65 -13.98 -8.49
N VAL A 58 -2.51 -13.74 -7.19
CA VAL A 58 -3.25 -14.42 -6.14
C VAL A 58 -4.08 -13.39 -5.40
N GLY A 59 -5.39 -13.60 -5.33
CA GLY A 59 -6.29 -12.84 -4.48
C GLY A 59 -6.29 -13.40 -3.07
N VAL A 60 -6.05 -12.55 -2.08
CA VAL A 60 -5.85 -12.94 -0.67
C VAL A 60 -6.84 -12.15 0.20
N SER A 61 -7.55 -12.85 1.07
CA SER A 61 -8.60 -12.29 1.92
C SER A 61 -8.08 -11.45 3.08
N SER A 62 -6.80 -11.60 3.45
CA SER A 62 -6.13 -10.89 4.54
C SER A 62 -5.46 -9.58 4.08
N SER A 63 -5.14 -8.71 5.04
CA SER A 63 -4.46 -7.44 4.76
C SER A 63 -3.02 -7.65 4.27
N VAL A 64 -2.43 -6.63 3.63
CA VAL A 64 -1.06 -6.68 3.11
C VAL A 64 -0.06 -7.00 4.23
N GLU A 65 -0.27 -6.43 5.41
CA GLU A 65 0.57 -6.67 6.58
C GLU A 65 0.46 -8.12 7.07
N GLN A 66 -0.75 -8.66 7.18
CA GLN A 66 -0.99 -10.05 7.57
C GLN A 66 -0.38 -11.03 6.55
N ALA A 67 -0.58 -10.77 5.26
CA ALA A 67 0.00 -11.55 4.18
C ALA A 67 1.54 -11.52 4.22
N ARG A 68 2.15 -10.34 4.44
CA ARG A 68 3.59 -10.18 4.59
C ARG A 68 4.14 -10.98 5.76
N VAL A 69 3.51 -10.89 6.93
CA VAL A 69 3.92 -11.61 8.14
C VAL A 69 3.84 -13.12 7.92
N ARG A 70 2.75 -13.60 7.30
CA ARG A 70 2.55 -15.02 7.04
C ARG A 70 3.51 -15.60 6.00
N LEU A 71 3.78 -14.86 4.92
CA LEU A 71 4.82 -15.25 3.96
C LEU A 71 6.20 -15.22 4.61
N GLY A 72 6.48 -14.22 5.46
CA GLY A 72 7.75 -14.14 6.19
C GLY A 72 7.98 -15.32 7.13
N SER A 73 6.94 -15.78 7.84
CA SER A 73 7.05 -16.90 8.78
C SER A 73 7.20 -18.25 8.07
N VAL A 74 6.52 -18.44 6.93
CA VAL A 74 6.52 -19.74 6.23
C VAL A 74 7.62 -19.84 5.17
N LEU A 75 7.88 -18.76 4.42
CA LEU A 75 8.85 -18.74 3.31
C LEU A 75 10.18 -18.06 3.68
N GLY A 76 10.48 -17.85 4.96
CA GLY A 76 11.64 -17.04 5.39
C GLY A 76 12.97 -17.43 4.75
N GLY A 77 13.25 -18.73 4.53
CA GLY A 77 14.46 -19.20 3.85
C GLY A 77 14.45 -19.01 2.33
N GLU A 78 13.25 -18.99 1.75
CA GLU A 78 12.98 -18.79 0.32
C GLU A 78 12.93 -17.29 -0.05
N LEU A 79 12.69 -16.39 0.92
CA LEU A 79 12.63 -14.95 0.68
C LEU A 79 14.03 -14.29 0.67
N TYR A 80 14.21 -13.28 -0.19
CA TYR A 80 15.45 -12.54 -0.31
C TYR A 80 15.57 -11.39 0.70
N GLY A 81 16.05 -11.73 1.89
CA GLY A 81 16.31 -10.79 2.96
C GLY A 81 15.03 -10.06 3.40
N VAL A 82 15.16 -8.78 3.74
CA VAL A 82 14.05 -7.99 4.26
C VAL A 82 13.05 -7.57 3.17
N TRP A 83 11.78 -7.46 3.57
CA TRP A 83 10.74 -6.83 2.75
C TRP A 83 11.07 -5.36 2.48
N ARG A 84 10.77 -4.90 1.28
CA ARG A 84 11.03 -3.52 0.83
C ARG A 84 9.71 -2.85 0.44
N SER A 85 9.63 -1.53 0.56
CA SER A 85 8.48 -0.73 0.16
C SER A 85 8.96 0.53 -0.56
N ARG A 86 8.16 1.03 -1.51
CA ARG A 86 8.40 2.33 -2.18
C ARG A 86 7.29 3.35 -1.95
N ASP A 87 6.23 2.95 -1.24
CA ASP A 87 5.00 3.74 -1.07
C ASP A 87 4.46 3.65 0.36
N GLU A 88 5.31 3.96 1.35
CA GLU A 88 4.93 4.01 2.78
C GLU A 88 4.23 2.72 3.28
N GLN A 89 4.72 1.56 2.85
CA GLN A 89 4.22 0.20 3.15
C GLN A 89 2.85 -0.13 2.54
N ARG A 90 2.28 0.74 1.71
CA ARG A 90 1.06 0.44 0.95
C ARG A 90 1.27 -0.72 -0.02
N SER A 91 2.46 -0.84 -0.60
CA SER A 91 2.90 -2.07 -1.23
C SER A 91 4.26 -2.49 -0.72
N VAL A 92 4.42 -3.78 -0.49
CA VAL A 92 5.68 -4.37 -0.08
C VAL A 92 6.09 -5.39 -1.12
N TYR A 93 7.39 -5.50 -1.37
CA TYR A 93 7.91 -6.48 -2.31
C TYR A 93 9.13 -7.19 -1.73
N ASN A 94 9.35 -8.38 -2.24
CA ASN A 94 10.49 -9.24 -1.99
C ASN A 94 10.76 -10.08 -3.24
N TRP A 95 11.80 -10.90 -3.19
CA TRP A 95 12.12 -11.88 -4.21
C TRP A 95 12.02 -13.27 -3.61
N VAL A 96 11.37 -14.18 -4.32
CA VAL A 96 11.26 -15.59 -3.96
C VAL A 96 12.36 -16.35 -4.69
N LYS A 97 13.21 -17.06 -3.94
CA LYS A 97 14.22 -17.95 -4.47
C LYS A 97 13.54 -19.17 -5.09
N THR A 98 13.96 -19.50 -6.29
CA THR A 98 13.51 -20.64 -7.09
C THR A 98 14.74 -21.34 -7.67
N PRO A 99 14.64 -22.60 -8.12
CA PRO A 99 15.76 -23.28 -8.75
C PRO A 99 16.33 -22.51 -9.97
N GLY A 100 15.46 -21.82 -10.73
CA GLY A 100 15.87 -20.98 -11.86
C GLY A 100 16.35 -19.58 -11.48
N GLY A 101 16.39 -19.20 -10.20
CA GLY A 101 16.81 -17.87 -9.77
C GLY A 101 15.75 -17.19 -8.90
N TYR A 102 15.34 -15.97 -9.26
CA TYR A 102 14.46 -15.16 -8.42
C TYR A 102 13.17 -14.77 -9.14
N VAL A 103 12.04 -14.94 -8.45
CA VAL A 103 10.73 -14.44 -8.87
C VAL A 103 10.41 -13.20 -8.05
N TYR A 104 10.00 -12.12 -8.73
CA TYR A 104 9.52 -10.91 -8.08
C TYR A 104 8.17 -11.19 -7.40
N LEU A 105 8.02 -10.82 -6.13
CA LEU A 105 6.78 -10.91 -5.37
C LEU A 105 6.43 -9.53 -4.82
N ARG A 106 5.23 -9.04 -5.15
CA ARG A 106 4.68 -7.80 -4.59
C ARG A 106 3.33 -8.07 -3.94
N LEU A 107 3.16 -7.57 -2.73
CA LEU A 107 1.89 -7.51 -2.03
C LEU A 107 1.38 -6.08 -2.04
N GLN A 108 0.12 -5.89 -2.37
CA GLN A 108 -0.55 -4.59 -2.36
C GLN A 108 -2.06 -4.76 -2.15
N PRO A 109 -2.81 -3.71 -1.80
CA PRO A 109 -4.26 -3.76 -1.86
C PRO A 109 -4.74 -4.18 -3.25
N ASP A 110 -5.77 -4.99 -3.29
CA ASP A 110 -6.39 -5.36 -4.57
C ASP A 110 -6.98 -4.11 -5.25
N PRO A 111 -6.48 -3.70 -6.42
CA PRO A 111 -6.99 -2.52 -7.11
C PRO A 111 -8.45 -2.66 -7.54
N GLU A 112 -8.93 -3.89 -7.76
CA GLU A 112 -10.33 -4.16 -8.12
C GLU A 112 -11.21 -4.39 -6.89
N GLY A 113 -10.63 -4.42 -5.70
CA GLY A 113 -11.35 -4.67 -4.44
C GLY A 113 -12.00 -6.05 -4.34
N ARG A 114 -11.64 -6.99 -5.22
CA ARG A 114 -12.15 -8.38 -5.22
C ARG A 114 -11.54 -9.25 -4.11
N ALA A 115 -10.42 -8.80 -3.56
CA ALA A 115 -9.71 -9.35 -2.41
C ALA A 115 -9.20 -8.20 -1.53
N GLN A 116 -8.68 -8.48 -0.33
CA GLN A 116 -8.03 -7.43 0.48
C GLN A 116 -6.61 -7.16 -0.01
N THR A 117 -5.89 -8.23 -0.39
CA THR A 117 -4.52 -8.17 -0.90
C THR A 117 -4.43 -8.88 -2.24
N LEU A 118 -3.69 -8.28 -3.17
CA LEU A 118 -3.21 -8.91 -4.37
C LEU A 118 -1.72 -9.25 -4.18
N ALA A 119 -1.39 -10.54 -4.27
CA ALA A 119 -0.01 -10.97 -4.44
C ALA A 119 0.27 -11.11 -5.95
N TYR A 120 1.12 -10.22 -6.46
CA TYR A 120 1.59 -10.18 -7.83
C TYR A 120 2.96 -10.86 -7.91
N LEU A 121 3.10 -11.83 -8.82
CA LEU A 121 4.34 -12.55 -9.06
C LEU A 121 4.73 -12.47 -10.52
N ASP A 122 6.02 -12.24 -10.80
CA ASP A 122 6.52 -12.12 -12.17
C ASP A 122 8.03 -12.35 -12.24
N LEU A 123 8.55 -12.48 -13.45
CA LEU A 123 9.98 -12.44 -13.71
C LEU A 123 10.56 -11.05 -13.37
N PRO A 124 11.86 -10.97 -13.04
CA PRO A 124 12.52 -9.69 -12.79
C PRO A 124 12.35 -8.70 -13.96
N PRO A 125 12.24 -7.38 -13.67
CA PRO A 125 12.23 -6.36 -14.72
C PRO A 125 13.52 -6.44 -15.56
N GLY A 126 13.39 -6.46 -16.88
CA GLY A 126 14.51 -6.64 -17.81
C GLY A 126 14.73 -8.09 -18.27
N SER A 127 14.00 -9.06 -17.69
CA SER A 127 13.86 -10.41 -18.24
C SER A 127 12.88 -10.37 -19.42
N THR A 128 13.31 -9.86 -20.58
CA THR A 128 12.61 -10.20 -21.83
C THR A 128 12.74 -11.70 -22.02
N ALA A 129 11.64 -12.38 -22.34
CA ALA A 129 11.75 -13.67 -23.01
C ALA A 129 12.63 -13.42 -24.23
N GLN A 130 13.85 -13.96 -24.24
CA GLN A 130 14.76 -13.87 -25.38
C GLN A 130 14.08 -14.47 -26.59
N SER A 131 13.47 -13.62 -27.41
CA SER A 131 13.52 -13.80 -28.85
C SER A 131 14.88 -13.30 -29.29
N ASP A 132 15.68 -14.23 -29.80
CA ASP A 132 17.00 -14.01 -30.40
C ASP A 132 17.02 -12.74 -31.27
N THR A 133 17.93 -11.82 -30.97
CA THR A 133 18.75 -11.12 -31.97
C THR A 133 19.74 -10.19 -31.27
N SER A 134 21.00 -10.43 -31.61
CA SER A 134 22.23 -9.72 -31.28
C SER A 134 22.14 -8.19 -31.39
N GLY A 135 22.61 -7.49 -30.35
CA GLY A 135 22.87 -6.04 -30.37
C GLY A 135 23.33 -5.49 -29.02
N THR A 136 24.64 -5.32 -28.85
CA THR A 136 25.29 -4.55 -27.74
C THR A 136 24.94 -3.05 -27.87
N PRO A 137 24.73 -2.29 -26.77
CA PRO A 137 25.80 -1.48 -26.11
C PRO A 137 25.67 -1.45 -24.56
N VAL A 138 26.75 -1.51 -23.74
CA VAL A 138 27.74 -0.49 -23.32
C VAL A 138 27.20 0.70 -22.48
N GLY A 139 27.71 0.81 -21.24
CA GLY A 139 27.93 2.04 -20.43
C GLY A 139 26.71 2.60 -19.67
N THR A 140 26.76 3.06 -18.41
CA THR A 140 27.90 3.50 -17.58
C THR A 140 27.43 3.54 -16.12
N ALA A 141 28.23 2.98 -15.21
CA ALA A 141 28.11 3.23 -13.77
C ALA A 141 28.86 4.52 -13.43
N GLN A 142 28.24 5.40 -12.65
CA GLN A 142 28.92 6.58 -12.11
C GLN A 142 28.66 6.66 -10.61
N GLY A 143 29.70 6.34 -9.84
CA GLY A 143 29.75 6.61 -8.41
C GLY A 143 30.08 8.08 -8.16
N ASN A 144 29.74 8.56 -6.96
CA ASN A 144 30.56 9.57 -6.32
C ASN A 144 30.47 9.45 -4.79
N GLY A 145 31.64 9.32 -4.18
CA GLY A 145 31.83 9.41 -2.74
C GLY A 145 31.92 10.86 -2.29
N GLY A 146 31.54 11.10 -1.05
CA GLY A 146 31.68 12.38 -0.36
C GLY A 146 31.37 12.18 1.11
N ALA A 147 32.40 11.87 1.89
CA ALA A 147 32.35 11.72 3.33
C ALA A 147 32.16 13.08 4.01
N GLN A 148 31.30 13.15 5.02
CA GLN A 148 31.39 14.21 6.03
C GLN A 148 30.99 13.69 7.41
N THR A 149 31.85 14.02 8.35
CA THR A 149 32.07 13.48 9.68
C THR A 149 31.13 14.07 10.74
N THR A 150 30.65 13.21 11.64
CA THR A 150 30.08 13.55 12.96
C THR A 150 31.11 14.14 13.92
N PRO A 151 30.68 14.92 14.91
CA PRO A 151 31.02 14.56 16.29
C PRO A 151 29.85 14.66 17.29
N ALA A 152 29.83 13.70 18.23
CA ALA A 152 29.02 13.72 19.45
C ALA A 152 29.67 14.59 20.54
N PRO A 153 28.93 14.94 21.62
CA PRO A 153 29.34 14.41 22.91
C PRO A 153 28.19 13.98 23.85
N LYS A 154 28.55 13.06 24.76
CA LYS A 154 27.77 12.45 25.85
C LYS A 154 27.48 13.43 26.99
N SER A 155 26.36 13.25 27.71
CA SER A 155 26.29 12.86 29.14
C SER A 155 24.97 13.27 29.83
N THR A 156 24.38 12.33 30.58
CA THR A 156 23.35 12.51 31.63
C THR A 156 24.01 12.89 32.96
N PRO A 157 23.37 13.60 33.92
CA PRO A 157 22.44 12.95 34.91
C PRO A 157 21.29 13.83 35.50
N LYS A 158 20.30 13.16 36.11
CA LYS A 158 19.14 13.65 36.92
C LYS A 158 19.55 13.81 38.41
N PRO A 159 19.07 14.79 39.25
CA PRO A 159 17.75 14.79 39.96
C PRO A 159 17.07 16.14 40.32
N ALA A 160 15.81 16.06 40.77
CA ALA A 160 14.83 17.12 41.16
C ALA A 160 15.12 17.76 42.57
N PRO A 161 14.46 18.84 43.11
CA PRO A 161 13.01 19.14 43.12
C PRO A 161 12.52 20.63 43.06
N LYS A 162 11.17 20.76 43.08
CA LYS A 162 10.15 21.86 43.14
C LYS A 162 10.49 23.22 43.80
N PRO A 163 9.75 24.31 43.45
CA PRO A 163 8.70 24.81 44.35
C PRO A 163 7.37 25.24 43.68
N THR A 164 6.30 25.24 44.49
CA THR A 164 4.89 25.61 44.22
C THR A 164 4.70 27.14 44.19
N PRO A 165 3.57 27.68 43.65
CA PRO A 165 2.49 28.14 44.54
C PRO A 165 1.03 27.93 44.01
N LYS A 166 0.08 27.98 44.96
CA LYS A 166 -1.42 28.01 44.92
C LYS A 166 -1.83 29.16 45.89
N PRO A 167 -3.05 29.79 45.96
CA PRO A 167 -4.39 29.52 45.36
C PRO A 167 -5.20 30.70 44.71
N ALA A 168 -6.17 30.31 43.86
CA ALA A 168 -7.59 30.71 43.70
C ALA A 168 -8.12 32.13 44.04
N ALA A 169 -8.89 32.71 43.11
CA ALA A 169 -10.23 33.27 43.36
C ALA A 169 -11.07 33.36 42.06
N THR A 170 -12.30 32.85 42.12
CA THR A 170 -13.40 33.03 41.14
C THR A 170 -14.05 34.41 41.35
N PRO A 171 -14.85 34.91 40.38
CA PRO A 171 -16.26 35.03 40.73
C PRO A 171 -17.21 34.51 39.65
N SER A 172 -18.31 33.96 40.17
CA SER A 172 -19.48 33.45 39.49
C SER A 172 -20.38 34.61 39.03
N GLY A 173 -20.98 34.48 37.87
CA GLY A 173 -21.98 35.40 37.32
C GLY A 173 -22.65 34.78 36.09
N SER A 174 -23.66 33.95 36.34
CA SER A 174 -24.56 33.38 35.33
C SER A 174 -25.52 34.45 34.78
N PRO A 175 -25.86 34.39 33.49
CA PRO A 175 -27.29 34.42 33.15
C PRO A 175 -27.77 33.11 32.52
N ALA A 176 -28.79 32.56 33.17
CA ALA A 176 -29.94 31.80 32.66
C ALA A 176 -29.89 31.21 31.24
N ALA A 177 -29.89 29.87 31.22
CA ALA A 177 -30.82 29.02 30.47
C ALA A 177 -30.99 29.27 28.96
N GLN A 178 -30.17 28.58 28.18
CA GLN A 178 -30.70 27.80 27.05
C GLN A 178 -30.22 26.37 27.20
N THR A 179 -31.08 25.52 27.75
CA THR A 179 -30.99 24.07 27.52
C THR A 179 -31.07 23.87 26.01
N PRO A 180 -30.03 23.35 25.31
CA PRO A 180 -30.27 22.81 23.99
C PRO A 180 -31.19 21.61 24.23
N ALA A 181 -32.46 21.75 23.81
CA ALA A 181 -33.34 20.61 23.67
C ALA A 181 -32.58 19.50 22.92
N PRO A 182 -32.76 18.21 23.26
CA PRO A 182 -32.23 17.14 22.45
C PRO A 182 -32.80 17.32 21.04
N GLN A 183 -31.98 17.83 20.13
CA GLN A 183 -32.34 17.96 18.73
C GLN A 183 -32.66 16.55 18.28
N GLY A 184 -33.95 16.35 18.00
CA GLY A 184 -34.51 15.06 17.64
C GLY A 184 -33.64 14.41 16.59
N ALA A 185 -33.48 13.09 16.74
CA ALA A 185 -32.93 12.25 15.71
C ALA A 185 -33.59 12.60 14.38
N SER A 186 -32.89 13.37 13.54
CA SER A 186 -33.27 13.54 12.15
C SER A 186 -33.35 12.14 11.57
N ALA A 187 -34.55 11.76 11.13
CA ALA A 187 -34.75 10.57 10.32
C ALA A 187 -33.68 10.53 9.22
N PRO A 188 -33.13 9.35 8.87
CA PRO A 188 -32.11 9.25 7.84
C PRO A 188 -32.66 9.85 6.54
N GLN A 189 -32.17 11.03 6.17
CA GLN A 189 -32.36 11.53 4.82
C GLN A 189 -31.76 10.51 3.86
N PRO A 190 -32.39 10.24 2.70
CA PRO A 190 -31.83 9.36 1.69
C PRO A 190 -30.46 9.90 1.31
N THR A 191 -29.43 9.24 1.83
CA THR A 191 -28.05 9.64 1.66
C THR A 191 -27.52 8.82 0.49
N LEU A 192 -26.81 9.44 -0.46
CA LEU A 192 -26.17 8.73 -1.57
C LEU A 192 -24.97 7.87 -1.12
N ALA A 193 -24.79 7.68 0.19
CA ALA A 193 -23.70 6.93 0.76
C ALA A 193 -23.98 5.43 0.65
N PRO A 194 -23.06 4.64 0.05
CA PRO A 194 -23.23 3.18 -0.04
C PRO A 194 -23.00 2.46 1.30
N VAL A 195 -22.49 3.17 2.32
CA VAL A 195 -22.20 2.64 3.67
C VAL A 195 -22.55 3.68 4.74
N PRO A 196 -22.84 3.28 5.99
CA PRO A 196 -23.11 4.24 7.07
C PRO A 196 -21.84 4.94 7.57
N PHE A 197 -21.99 6.14 8.13
CA PHE A 197 -20.90 6.83 8.84
C PHE A 197 -20.65 6.18 10.21
N THR A 198 -19.47 5.61 10.40
CA THR A 198 -19.08 4.92 11.64
C THR A 198 -18.02 5.67 12.46
N ARG A 199 -17.15 6.42 11.80
CA ARG A 199 -16.01 7.12 12.43
C ARG A 199 -15.55 8.31 11.59
N THR A 200 -14.88 9.26 12.25
CA THR A 200 -14.22 10.38 11.55
C THR A 200 -13.00 9.87 10.80
N LEU A 201 -12.90 10.21 9.52
CA LEU A 201 -11.78 9.81 8.66
C LEU A 201 -10.74 10.93 8.55
N GLY A 202 -9.46 10.59 8.49
CA GLY A 202 -8.35 11.53 8.51
C GLY A 202 -7.00 10.82 8.40
N VAL A 203 -5.94 11.58 8.15
CA VAL A 203 -4.56 11.05 8.21
C VAL A 203 -4.26 10.65 9.65
N GLN A 204 -3.84 9.40 9.82
CA GLN A 204 -3.46 8.80 11.11
C GLN A 204 -2.35 7.76 10.88
N SER A 205 -1.71 7.33 11.96
CA SER A 205 -0.74 6.25 12.00
C SER A 205 -1.23 5.16 12.96
N PRO A 206 -1.56 3.95 12.49
CA PRO A 206 -1.61 3.52 11.09
C PRO A 206 -2.71 4.24 10.29
N ARG A 207 -2.56 4.30 8.95
CA ARG A 207 -3.54 4.95 8.06
C ARG A 207 -4.89 4.26 8.17
N LEU A 208 -5.95 5.06 8.24
CA LEU A 208 -7.31 4.53 8.20
C LEU A 208 -7.59 3.89 6.84
N ASN A 209 -8.21 2.72 6.86
CA ASN A 209 -8.65 2.02 5.67
C ASN A 209 -9.98 1.31 5.87
N GLY A 210 -10.69 1.06 4.76
CA GLY A 210 -11.98 0.37 4.79
C GLY A 210 -12.94 0.82 3.69
N ALA A 211 -14.14 0.24 3.71
CA ALA A 211 -15.21 0.55 2.77
C ALA A 211 -15.71 2.01 2.91
N ASP A 212 -15.67 2.56 4.13
CA ASP A 212 -15.97 3.97 4.44
C ASP A 212 -15.01 4.93 3.73
N VAL A 213 -13.71 4.64 3.80
CA VAL A 213 -12.66 5.43 3.12
C VAL A 213 -12.82 5.33 1.61
N ARG A 214 -13.06 4.13 1.08
CA ARG A 214 -13.24 3.92 -0.37
C ARG A 214 -14.49 4.64 -0.89
N ALA A 215 -15.59 4.62 -0.13
CA ALA A 215 -16.81 5.33 -0.47
C ALA A 215 -16.57 6.84 -0.59
N VAL A 216 -15.86 7.42 0.38
CA VAL A 216 -15.47 8.85 0.35
C VAL A 216 -14.61 9.16 -0.87
N GLN A 217 -13.56 8.38 -1.12
CA GLN A 217 -12.68 8.59 -2.26
C GLN A 217 -13.42 8.50 -3.60
N ASN A 218 -14.27 7.49 -3.78
CA ASN A 218 -15.08 7.34 -5.00
C ASN A 218 -16.03 8.53 -5.20
N ARG A 219 -16.67 8.99 -4.12
CA ARG A 219 -17.55 10.15 -4.17
C ARG A 219 -16.77 11.41 -4.54
N LEU A 220 -15.60 11.64 -3.95
CA LEU A 220 -14.72 12.76 -4.31
C LEU A 220 -14.31 12.71 -5.79
N ILE A 221 -13.88 11.54 -6.29
CA ILE A 221 -13.52 11.34 -7.70
C ILE A 221 -14.69 11.70 -8.63
N SER A 222 -15.92 11.31 -8.28
CA SER A 222 -17.11 11.62 -9.10
C SER A 222 -17.43 13.13 -9.18
N LEU A 223 -17.07 13.88 -8.13
CA LEU A 223 -17.30 15.32 -7.99
C LEU A 223 -16.14 16.17 -8.53
N LEU A 224 -14.99 15.57 -8.85
CA LEU A 224 -13.86 16.29 -9.40
C LEU A 224 -14.15 16.90 -10.78
N ARG A 225 -13.56 18.06 -11.04
CA ARG A 225 -13.54 18.74 -12.34
C ARG A 225 -12.09 19.11 -12.70
N PRO A 226 -11.57 18.68 -13.88
CA PRO A 226 -12.19 17.74 -14.82
C PRO A 226 -12.45 16.37 -14.18
N ARG A 227 -13.42 15.62 -14.73
CA ARG A 227 -13.76 14.29 -14.20
C ARG A 227 -12.53 13.40 -14.29
N ARG A 228 -12.16 12.77 -13.18
CA ARG A 228 -11.13 11.74 -13.15
C ARG A 228 -11.77 10.36 -13.19
N GLU A 229 -11.17 9.47 -13.95
CA GLU A 229 -11.53 8.05 -13.95
C GLU A 229 -10.74 7.31 -12.86
N GLY A 230 -11.27 6.16 -12.44
CA GLY A 230 -10.66 5.31 -11.42
C GLY A 230 -11.47 5.21 -10.13
N GLN A 231 -10.94 4.43 -9.20
CA GLN A 231 -11.54 4.15 -7.91
C GLN A 231 -10.54 4.42 -6.78
N GLY A 232 -11.08 4.80 -5.63
CA GLY A 232 -10.33 4.91 -4.38
C GLY A 232 -9.75 3.56 -3.96
N ASP A 233 -8.53 3.61 -3.43
CA ASP A 233 -7.85 2.43 -2.91
C ASP A 233 -8.38 1.96 -1.56
N GLY A 234 -9.20 2.78 -0.90
CA GLY A 234 -9.71 2.56 0.45
C GLY A 234 -8.72 2.90 1.55
N TRP A 235 -7.67 3.68 1.29
CA TRP A 235 -6.66 4.12 2.27
C TRP A 235 -6.61 5.64 2.42
N TYR A 236 -6.87 6.14 3.62
CA TYR A 236 -6.90 7.57 3.88
C TYR A 236 -5.48 8.09 4.05
N GLY A 237 -4.99 8.85 3.07
CA GLY A 237 -3.63 9.40 3.06
C GLY A 237 -3.57 10.88 2.80
N PRO A 238 -2.34 11.45 2.71
CA PRO A 238 -2.14 12.87 2.45
C PRO A 238 -2.86 13.36 1.20
N VAL A 239 -2.83 12.57 0.12
CA VAL A 239 -3.55 12.90 -1.13
C VAL A 239 -5.07 12.98 -0.89
N THR A 240 -5.66 11.98 -0.22
CA THR A 240 -7.09 12.00 0.12
C THR A 240 -7.43 13.18 1.04
N ALA A 241 -6.58 13.48 2.02
CA ALA A 241 -6.77 14.60 2.92
C ALA A 241 -6.79 15.93 2.17
N LYS A 242 -5.84 16.15 1.25
CA LYS A 242 -5.81 17.33 0.37
C LYS A 242 -7.05 17.42 -0.51
N THR A 243 -7.46 16.31 -1.14
CA THR A 243 -8.71 16.28 -1.92
C THR A 243 -9.94 16.59 -1.08
N VAL A 244 -9.98 16.14 0.18
CA VAL A 244 -11.05 16.48 1.13
C VAL A 244 -11.01 17.96 1.49
N GLN A 245 -9.84 18.57 1.66
CA GLN A 245 -9.71 20.01 1.89
C GLN A 245 -10.26 20.83 0.72
N ASP A 246 -9.95 20.43 -0.51
CA ASP A 246 -10.45 21.10 -1.72
C ASP A 246 -11.97 20.99 -1.82
N PHE A 247 -12.52 19.79 -1.57
CA PHE A 247 -13.96 19.57 -1.49
C PHE A 247 -14.62 20.42 -0.40
N GLN A 248 -14.04 20.43 0.80
CA GLN A 248 -14.54 21.21 1.93
C GLN A 248 -14.59 22.70 1.59
N THR A 249 -13.50 23.22 1.02
CA THR A 249 -13.40 24.62 0.58
C THR A 249 -14.49 24.96 -0.44
N ALA A 250 -14.68 24.11 -1.45
CA ALA A 250 -15.70 24.33 -2.49
C ALA A 250 -17.14 24.28 -1.94
N ASN A 251 -17.35 23.57 -0.83
CA ASN A 251 -18.67 23.40 -0.20
C ASN A 251 -18.87 24.31 1.03
N GLY A 252 -17.97 25.27 1.28
CA GLY A 252 -18.09 26.21 2.39
C GLY A 252 -17.88 25.57 3.77
N LEU A 253 -17.20 24.43 3.82
CA LEU A 253 -16.81 23.73 5.04
C LEU A 253 -15.39 24.11 5.45
N PRO A 254 -15.06 24.02 6.76
CA PRO A 254 -13.68 24.14 7.21
C PRO A 254 -12.77 23.10 6.55
N ALA A 255 -11.71 23.56 5.88
CA ALA A 255 -10.75 22.74 5.13
C ALA A 255 -9.79 21.96 6.05
N THR A 256 -10.34 21.09 6.87
CA THR A 256 -9.60 20.29 7.86
C THR A 256 -8.89 19.08 7.25
N GLY A 257 -9.32 18.64 6.06
CA GLY A 257 -8.84 17.40 5.45
C GLY A 257 -9.28 16.14 6.20
N ARG A 258 -10.26 16.28 7.10
CA ARG A 258 -10.90 15.19 7.85
C ARG A 258 -12.38 15.10 7.49
N VAL A 259 -12.88 13.89 7.32
CA VAL A 259 -14.30 13.63 7.09
C VAL A 259 -14.98 13.29 8.40
N ASN A 260 -15.52 14.32 9.06
CA ASN A 260 -16.43 14.16 10.19
C ASN A 260 -17.89 13.99 9.71
N ARG A 261 -18.84 13.84 10.63
CA ARG A 261 -20.27 13.65 10.29
C ARG A 261 -20.83 14.77 9.41
N ILE A 262 -20.43 16.02 9.65
CA ILE A 262 -20.89 17.17 8.86
C ILE A 262 -20.37 17.06 7.42
N THR A 263 -19.07 16.82 7.25
CA THR A 263 -18.45 16.64 5.93
C THR A 263 -19.04 15.45 5.19
N TRP A 264 -19.30 14.34 5.90
CA TRP A 264 -19.93 13.15 5.35
C TRP A 264 -21.31 13.44 4.76
N ASN A 265 -22.16 14.11 5.53
CA ASN A 265 -23.52 14.44 5.10
C ASN A 265 -23.51 15.32 3.85
N VAL A 266 -22.64 16.34 3.80
CA VAL A 266 -22.51 17.20 2.62
C VAL A 266 -21.99 16.42 1.42
N LEU A 267 -20.95 15.61 1.60
CA LEU A 267 -20.32 14.83 0.52
C LEU A 267 -21.30 13.86 -0.16
N PHE A 268 -22.19 13.25 0.60
CA PHE A 268 -23.19 12.30 0.09
C PHE A 268 -24.59 12.89 -0.08
N SER A 269 -24.73 14.21 0.01
CA SER A 269 -25.97 14.90 -0.36
C SER A 269 -26.07 15.06 -1.89
N GLU A 270 -27.28 15.26 -2.38
CA GLU A 270 -27.53 15.63 -3.79
C GLU A 270 -26.96 17.01 -4.12
N GLY A 271 -26.90 17.91 -3.14
CA GLY A 271 -26.37 19.28 -3.28
C GLY A 271 -24.84 19.40 -3.19
N ALA A 272 -24.10 18.29 -3.14
CA ALA A 272 -22.64 18.30 -3.07
C ALA A 272 -22.05 19.02 -4.30
N LYS A 273 -21.35 20.13 -4.07
CA LYS A 273 -20.74 20.92 -5.15
C LYS A 273 -19.53 20.20 -5.72
N ALA A 274 -19.46 20.17 -7.05
CA ALA A 274 -18.27 19.77 -7.76
C ALA A 274 -17.11 20.72 -7.46
N PHE A 275 -15.88 20.22 -7.50
CA PHE A 275 -14.69 20.97 -7.12
C PHE A 275 -13.49 20.62 -8.01
N GLN A 276 -12.47 21.48 -7.99
CA GLN A 276 -11.21 21.24 -8.67
C GLN A 276 -10.16 20.83 -7.65
N ALA A 277 -9.37 19.80 -7.97
CA ALA A 277 -8.18 19.48 -7.17
C ALA A 277 -7.16 20.60 -7.39
N ARG A 278 -6.72 21.23 -6.31
CA ARG A 278 -5.66 22.24 -6.36
C ARG A 278 -4.33 21.53 -6.18
N ASP A 279 -3.31 21.95 -6.93
CA ASP A 279 -1.94 21.44 -6.77
C ASP A 279 -1.33 21.84 -5.42
#